data_AF-A0A4Q4B9R4-F1
#
_entry.id   AF-A0A4Q4B9R4-F1
#
_cell.length_a   1.000
_cell.length_b   1.000
_cell.length_c   1.000
_cell.angle_alpha   90.00
_cell.angle_beta   90.00
_cell.angle_gamma   90.00
#
_symmetry.space_group_name_H-M   'P 1'
#
loop_
_entity.id
_entity.type
_entity.pdbx_description
1 polymer ?
#
loop_
_entity_poly.entity_id
_entity_poly.type
_entity_poly.pdbx_seq_one_letter_code
_entity_poly.pdbx_strand_id
1 'polypeptide(L)'
;MNKKIKYIRKAPIMKLVLGVTLFCFGIYGFIFNNYFNLILSGIGVFLMLREGSEINLANKTYRQLYSAMGIDIGKWKPLPDIEYVSVFKTKENKRVQGMGASAVWENQIIKLNLFYNSNKKIEAYITTDKDDAFEVAKHLAEVLQIDILDATENESKWL
;
A
#
# COMPACT_ATOMS: atom_id res chain seq x y z
N MET A 1 -17.59 -16.75 -6.22
CA MET A 1 -17.22 -15.38 -5.78
C MET A 1 -15.81 -15.41 -5.22
N ASN A 2 -14.91 -14.58 -5.74
CA ASN A 2 -13.54 -14.50 -5.26
C ASN A 2 -13.54 -13.75 -3.92
N LYS A 3 -13.44 -14.47 -2.80
CA LYS A 3 -13.58 -13.92 -1.42
C LYS A 3 -12.32 -13.19 -0.91
N LYS A 4 -11.46 -12.77 -1.83
CA LYS A 4 -10.18 -12.10 -1.53
C LYS A 4 -10.24 -10.70 -2.13
N ILE A 5 -10.01 -9.72 -1.28
CA ILE A 5 -9.94 -8.32 -1.66
C ILE A 5 -8.49 -7.89 -1.54
N LYS A 6 -7.93 -7.37 -2.63
CA LYS A 6 -6.54 -6.96 -2.70
C LYS A 6 -6.45 -5.49 -3.06
N TYR A 7 -5.73 -4.74 -2.24
CA TYR A 7 -5.48 -3.34 -2.46
C TYR A 7 -3.98 -3.10 -2.55
N ILE A 8 -3.52 -2.59 -3.69
CA ILE A 8 -2.11 -2.27 -3.91
C ILE A 8 -1.99 -0.77 -4.05
N ARG A 9 -1.07 -0.16 -3.31
CA ARG A 9 -0.76 1.26 -3.45
C ARG A 9 -0.28 1.54 -4.87
N LYS A 10 -0.91 2.51 -5.54
CA LYS A 10 -0.45 3.01 -6.83
C LYS A 10 0.93 3.64 -6.65
N ALA A 11 1.92 3.13 -7.39
CA ALA A 11 3.27 3.71 -7.40
C ALA A 11 3.35 4.81 -8.46
N PRO A 12 4.20 5.84 -8.25
CA PRO A 12 4.48 6.83 -9.28
C PRO A 12 4.97 6.15 -10.57
N ILE A 13 4.42 6.54 -11.71
CA ILE A 13 4.75 5.94 -13.02
C ILE A 13 6.25 6.03 -13.28
N MET A 14 6.88 7.17 -12.96
CA MET A 14 8.32 7.38 -13.14
C MET A 14 9.16 6.37 -12.35
N LYS A 15 8.75 6.00 -11.12
CA LYS A 15 9.44 4.99 -10.31
C LYS A 15 9.37 3.62 -10.97
N LEU A 16 8.23 3.27 -11.55
CA LEU A 16 8.04 2.01 -12.27
C LEU A 16 8.86 1.96 -13.56
N VAL A 17 8.82 3.02 -14.37
CA VAL A 17 9.61 3.10 -15.62
C VAL A 17 11.10 2.97 -15.33
N LEU A 18 11.62 3.72 -14.35
CA LEU A 18 13.02 3.64 -13.95
C LEU A 18 13.40 2.22 -13.48
N GLY A 19 12.54 1.60 -12.66
CA GLY A 19 12.76 0.25 -12.15
C GLY A 19 12.83 -0.81 -13.25
N VAL A 20 11.94 -0.73 -14.25
CA VAL A 20 11.93 -1.63 -15.42
C VAL A 20 13.20 -1.42 -16.26
N THR A 21 13.58 -0.17 -16.53
CA THR A 21 14.78 0.14 -17.31
C THR A 21 16.05 -0.42 -16.66
N LEU A 22 16.22 -0.20 -15.35
CA LEU A 22 17.38 -0.72 -14.60
C LEU A 22 17.40 -2.24 -14.55
N PHE A 23 16.23 -2.87 -14.41
CA PHE A 23 16.11 -4.32 -14.44
C PHE A 23 16.55 -4.91 -15.79
N CYS A 24 16.04 -4.37 -16.90
CA CYS A 24 16.42 -4.81 -18.24
C CYS A 24 17.92 -4.58 -18.52
N PHE A 25 18.46 -3.42 -18.12
CA PHE A 25 19.88 -3.12 -18.31
C PHE A 25 20.79 -4.03 -17.48
N GLY A 26 20.39 -4.36 -16.24
CA GLY A 26 21.10 -5.30 -15.39
C GLY A 26 21.12 -6.72 -15.97
N ILE A 27 19.99 -7.21 -16.50
CA ILE A 27 19.92 -8.51 -17.19
C ILE A 27 20.78 -8.50 -18.45
N TYR A 28 20.70 -7.45 -19.26
CA TYR A 28 21.53 -7.31 -20.46
C TYR A 28 23.01 -7.39 -20.11
N GLY A 29 23.46 -6.64 -19.10
CA GLY A 29 24.86 -6.67 -18.64
C GLY A 29 25.30 -8.01 -18.04
N PHE A 30 24.38 -8.81 -17.48
CA PHE A 30 24.67 -10.16 -17.00
C PHE A 30 24.98 -11.12 -18.16
N ILE A 31 24.28 -11.00 -19.30
CA ILE A 31 24.52 -11.83 -20.49
C ILE A 31 25.95 -11.68 -21.02
N PHE A 32 26.59 -10.52 -20.82
CA PHE A 32 28.00 -10.28 -21.18
C PHE A 32 29.00 -10.71 -20.08
N ASN A 33 28.65 -11.71 -19.26
CA ASN A 33 29.48 -12.29 -18.20
C ASN A 33 29.87 -11.34 -17.05
N ASN A 34 29.14 -10.24 -16.86
CA ASN A 34 29.36 -9.37 -15.71
C ASN A 34 28.29 -9.62 -14.64
N TYR A 35 28.59 -10.56 -13.74
CA TYR A 35 27.74 -10.98 -12.62
C TYR A 35 27.35 -9.82 -11.69
N PHE A 36 28.15 -8.75 -11.59
CA PHE A 36 27.82 -7.59 -10.77
C PHE A 36 26.56 -6.86 -11.25
N ASN A 37 26.20 -6.98 -12.53
CA ASN A 37 25.00 -6.34 -13.09
C ASN A 37 23.68 -6.94 -12.57
N LEU A 38 23.72 -8.09 -11.89
CA LEU A 38 22.57 -8.60 -11.14
C LEU A 38 22.19 -7.69 -9.96
N ILE A 39 23.15 -6.97 -9.37
CA ILE A 39 22.88 -5.98 -8.32
C ILE A 39 21.97 -4.88 -8.87
N LEU A 40 22.25 -4.41 -10.09
CA LEU A 40 21.44 -3.39 -10.75
C LEU A 40 20.00 -3.89 -11.02
N SER A 41 19.88 -5.16 -11.39
CA SER A 41 18.58 -5.82 -11.53
C SER A 41 17.83 -5.84 -10.20
N GLY A 42 18.51 -6.18 -9.10
CA GLY A 42 17.96 -6.14 -7.75
C GLY A 42 17.48 -4.74 -7.34
N ILE A 43 18.23 -3.69 -7.66
CA ILE A 43 17.83 -2.29 -7.44
C ILE A 43 16.57 -1.96 -8.25
N GLY A 44 16.49 -2.42 -9.50
CA GLY A 44 15.29 -2.28 -10.34
C GLY A 44 14.05 -2.90 -9.69
N VAL A 45 14.15 -4.13 -9.21
CA VAL A 45 13.06 -4.81 -8.48
C VAL A 45 12.66 -4.05 -7.21
N PHE A 46 13.63 -3.58 -6.44
CA PHE A 46 13.40 -2.78 -5.24
C PHE A 46 12.62 -1.49 -5.53
N LEU A 47 12.93 -0.81 -6.64
CA LEU A 47 12.18 0.37 -7.06
C LEU A 47 10.74 0.04 -7.47
N MET A 48 10.51 -1.12 -8.07
CA MET A 48 9.17 -1.57 -8.46
C MET A 48 8.33 -2.11 -7.30
N LEU A 49 8.92 -2.31 -6.13
CA LEU A 49 8.25 -2.84 -4.95
C LEU A 49 7.14 -1.89 -4.48
N ARG A 50 5.94 -2.44 -4.33
CA ARG A 50 4.72 -1.75 -3.91
C ARG A 50 4.17 -2.38 -2.66
N GLU A 51 3.76 -1.56 -1.72
CA GLU A 51 3.05 -2.01 -0.54
C GLU A 51 1.54 -2.11 -0.82
N GLY A 52 0.90 -3.05 -0.15
CA GLY A 52 -0.53 -3.24 -0.23
C GLY A 52 -1.05 -4.07 0.93
N SER A 53 -2.34 -4.34 0.91
CA SER A 53 -2.99 -5.25 1.82
C SER A 53 -3.86 -6.23 1.04
N GLU A 54 -4.10 -7.39 1.65
CA GLU A 54 -5.08 -8.33 1.16
C GLU A 54 -5.88 -8.88 2.32
N ILE A 55 -7.20 -8.88 2.15
CA ILE A 55 -8.17 -9.36 3.12
C ILE A 55 -8.88 -10.56 2.49
N ASN A 56 -8.82 -11.69 3.18
CA ASN A 56 -9.50 -12.92 2.81
C ASN A 56 -10.68 -13.13 3.77
N LEU A 57 -11.88 -12.96 3.24
CA LEU A 57 -13.14 -13.02 3.97
C LEU A 57 -13.57 -14.45 4.26
N ALA A 58 -13.18 -15.39 3.40
CA ALA A 58 -13.50 -16.81 3.58
C ALA A 58 -12.84 -17.36 4.85
N ASN A 59 -11.58 -17.00 5.05
CA ASN A 59 -10.76 -17.52 6.13
C ASN A 59 -10.65 -16.55 7.30
N LYS A 60 -11.27 -15.37 7.23
CA LYS A 60 -11.10 -14.26 8.17
C LYS A 60 -9.61 -14.01 8.46
N THR A 61 -8.82 -13.78 7.40
CA THR A 61 -7.39 -13.49 7.53
C THR A 61 -7.02 -12.25 6.73
N TYR A 62 -6.05 -11.48 7.20
CA TYR A 62 -5.46 -10.36 6.47
C TYR A 62 -3.95 -10.52 6.31
N ARG A 63 -3.37 -9.89 5.31
CA ARG A 63 -1.92 -9.72 5.19
C ARG A 63 -1.58 -8.34 4.66
N GLN A 64 -0.50 -7.77 5.15
CA GLN A 64 0.23 -6.73 4.41
C GLN A 64 1.14 -7.45 3.42
N LEU A 65 1.15 -6.98 2.18
CA LEU A 65 1.91 -7.57 1.10
C LEU A 65 2.81 -6.55 0.43
N TYR A 66 3.93 -7.07 -0.05
CA TYR A 66 4.80 -6.41 -1.00
C TYR A 66 4.58 -7.05 -2.36
N SER A 67 4.17 -6.24 -3.34
CA SER A 67 3.93 -6.66 -4.70
C SER A 67 5.00 -6.09 -5.63
N ALA A 68 5.71 -6.95 -6.33
CA ALA A 68 6.64 -6.58 -7.39
C ALA A 68 6.39 -7.49 -8.60
N MET A 69 6.21 -6.90 -9.79
CA MET A 69 6.01 -7.64 -11.04
C MET A 69 4.92 -8.73 -10.99
N GLY A 70 3.85 -8.51 -10.21
CA GLY A 70 2.73 -9.46 -10.07
C GLY A 70 2.92 -10.55 -9.01
N ILE A 71 4.09 -10.61 -8.37
CA ILE A 71 4.36 -11.51 -7.25
C ILE A 71 4.05 -10.79 -5.94
N ASP A 72 3.21 -11.39 -5.10
CA ASP A 72 2.81 -10.84 -3.80
C ASP A 72 3.40 -11.64 -2.65
N ILE A 73 4.19 -10.98 -1.82
CA ILE A 73 4.86 -11.57 -0.66
C ILE A 73 4.30 -10.94 0.61
N GLY A 74 3.74 -11.75 1.50
CA GLY A 74 3.17 -11.26 2.74
C GLY A 74 2.74 -12.40 3.67
N LYS A 75 2.86 -12.18 4.98
CA LYS A 75 2.47 -13.16 5.99
C LYS A 75 0.99 -12.98 6.35
N TRP A 76 0.22 -14.06 6.25
CA TRP A 76 -1.16 -14.09 6.70
C TRP A 76 -1.25 -14.01 8.22
N LYS A 77 -2.20 -13.22 8.70
CA LYS A 77 -2.57 -13.04 10.11
C LYS A 77 -4.09 -13.22 10.24
N PRO A 78 -4.59 -13.70 11.40
CA PRO A 78 -6.02 -13.74 11.64
C PRO A 78 -6.60 -12.31 11.62
N LEU A 79 -7.76 -12.14 11.01
CA LEU A 79 -8.54 -10.90 11.03
C LEU A 79 -9.29 -10.84 12.36
N PRO A 80 -8.99 -9.86 13.22
CA PRO A 80 -9.77 -9.65 14.44
C PRO A 80 -11.17 -9.14 14.11
N ASP A 81 -12.06 -9.12 15.11
CA ASP A 81 -13.38 -8.54 14.96
C ASP A 81 -13.25 -7.02 14.78
N ILE A 82 -13.67 -6.51 13.62
CA ILE A 82 -13.49 -5.11 13.25
C ILE A 82 -14.72 -4.33 13.71
N GLU A 83 -14.50 -3.23 14.42
CA GLU A 83 -15.57 -2.39 14.95
C GLU A 83 -16.05 -1.39 13.89
N TYR A 84 -15.12 -0.71 13.22
CA TYR A 84 -15.42 0.28 12.19
C TYR A 84 -14.23 0.50 11.25
N VAL A 85 -14.51 1.08 10.08
CA VAL A 85 -13.48 1.59 9.16
C VAL A 85 -13.41 3.10 9.26
N SER A 86 -12.23 3.65 9.47
CA SER A 86 -12.01 5.10 9.49
C SER A 86 -11.27 5.55 8.25
N VAL A 87 -11.81 6.57 7.59
CA VAL A 87 -11.19 7.27 6.46
C VAL A 87 -10.67 8.61 6.97
N PHE A 88 -9.37 8.82 6.97
CA PHE A 88 -8.78 10.07 7.46
C PHE A 88 -7.67 10.59 6.56
N LYS A 89 -7.54 11.93 6.53
CA LYS A 89 -6.46 12.62 5.81
C LYS A 89 -5.24 12.74 6.71
N THR A 90 -4.07 12.42 6.18
CA THR A 90 -2.80 12.61 6.87
C THR A 90 -1.72 13.08 5.90
N LYS A 91 -0.65 13.67 6.44
CA LYS A 91 0.53 14.06 5.66
C LYS A 91 1.59 12.98 5.82
N GLU A 92 2.01 12.38 4.71
CA GLU A 92 3.17 11.48 4.70
C GLU A 92 4.42 12.33 4.51
N ASN A 93 5.14 12.59 5.59
CA ASN A 93 6.41 13.31 5.53
C ASN A 93 7.50 12.31 5.15
N LYS A 94 7.94 12.35 3.89
CA LYS A 94 9.14 11.61 3.48
C LYS A 94 10.33 12.55 3.50
N ARG A 95 11.23 12.32 4.46
CA ARG A 95 12.53 12.98 4.48
C ARG A 95 13.42 12.34 3.42
N VAL A 96 13.76 13.11 2.40
CA VAL A 96 14.75 12.72 1.40
C VAL A 96 16.03 13.46 1.74
N GLN A 97 17.07 12.70 2.09
CA GLN A 97 18.39 13.23 2.41
C GLN A 97 19.38 12.76 1.34
N GLY A 98 20.09 13.70 0.71
CA GLY A 98 21.08 13.40 -0.33
C GLY A 98 22.12 14.51 -0.43
N MET A 99 23.40 14.13 -0.50
CA MET A 99 24.56 15.02 -0.72
C MET A 99 24.46 16.39 -0.04
N GLY A 100 24.32 16.40 1.30
CA GLY A 100 24.32 17.64 2.11
C GLY A 100 22.99 18.41 2.17
N ALA A 101 21.98 18.03 1.37
CA ALA A 101 20.65 18.63 1.40
C ALA A 101 19.62 17.68 2.02
N SER A 102 18.68 18.24 2.79
CA SER A 102 17.49 17.54 3.29
C SER A 102 16.26 18.25 2.73
N ALA A 103 15.42 17.54 2.00
CA ALA A 103 14.11 18.02 1.57
C ALA A 103 13.03 17.20 2.28
N VAL A 104 12.05 17.89 2.87
CA VAL A 104 10.83 17.25 3.39
C VAL A 104 9.79 17.36 2.29
N TRP A 105 9.44 16.22 1.70
CA TRP A 105 8.32 16.14 0.77
C TRP A 105 7.06 15.85 1.57
N GLU A 106 6.15 16.83 1.66
CA GLU A 106 4.82 16.66 2.25
C GLU A 106 3.83 16.22 1.16
N ASN A 107 3.40 14.96 1.19
CA ASN A 107 2.28 14.52 0.37
C ASN A 107 1.04 14.32 1.25
N GLN A 108 -0.07 14.94 0.86
CA GLN A 108 -1.37 14.64 1.45
C GLN A 108 -1.82 13.27 0.95
N ILE A 109 -2.08 12.37 1.89
CA ILE A 109 -2.59 11.02 1.63
C ILE A 109 -3.83 10.76 2.47
N ILE A 110 -4.68 9.87 1.99
CA ILE A 110 -5.85 9.38 2.69
C ILE A 110 -5.56 7.93 3.09
N LYS A 111 -5.78 7.63 4.36
CA LYS A 111 -5.58 6.28 4.92
C LYS A 111 -6.92 5.72 5.37
N LEU A 112 -7.10 4.43 5.14
CA LEU A 112 -8.21 3.63 5.63
C LEU A 112 -7.69 2.69 6.70
N ASN A 113 -8.16 2.88 7.93
CA ASN A 113 -7.82 2.04 9.06
C ASN A 113 -9.04 1.24 9.51
N LEU A 114 -8.85 -0.07 9.69
CA LEU A 114 -9.82 -0.92 10.36
C LEU A 114 -9.49 -0.92 11.85
N PHE A 115 -10.39 -0.38 12.67
CA PHE A 115 -10.24 -0.33 14.11
C PHE A 115 -10.84 -1.57 14.76
N TYR A 116 -10.16 -2.08 15.78
CA TYR A 116 -10.58 -3.24 16.54
C TYR A 116 -10.06 -3.14 17.97
N ASN A 117 -10.75 -3.78 18.90
CA ASN A 117 -10.37 -3.80 20.32
C ASN A 117 -10.12 -2.38 20.85
N SER A 118 -11.08 -1.49 20.57
CA SER A 118 -11.20 -0.07 20.92
C SER A 118 -10.14 0.88 20.36
N ASN A 119 -8.86 0.50 20.27
CA ASN A 119 -7.78 1.41 19.84
C ASN A 119 -6.67 0.72 19.03
N LYS A 120 -6.83 -0.57 18.68
CA LYS A 120 -5.91 -1.21 17.74
C LYS A 120 -6.40 -0.96 16.33
N LYS A 121 -5.46 -0.83 15.40
CA LYS A 121 -5.76 -0.54 14.00
C LYS A 121 -4.98 -1.42 13.05
N ILE A 122 -5.60 -1.72 11.92
CA ILE A 122 -4.97 -2.32 10.75
C ILE A 122 -5.05 -1.29 9.63
N GLU A 123 -3.90 -0.86 9.12
CA GLU A 123 -3.86 -0.03 7.91
C GLU A 123 -4.25 -0.89 6.71
N ALA A 124 -5.48 -0.72 6.23
CA ALA A 124 -6.04 -1.52 5.15
C ALA A 124 -5.74 -0.91 3.78
N TYR A 125 -5.83 0.40 3.62
CA TYR A 125 -5.59 1.02 2.33
C TYR A 125 -5.03 2.44 2.45
N ILE A 126 -4.27 2.85 1.44
CA ILE A 126 -3.68 4.18 1.34
C ILE A 126 -3.82 4.65 -0.10
N THR A 127 -4.42 5.81 -0.28
CA THR A 127 -4.60 6.45 -1.58
C THR A 127 -4.41 7.95 -1.46
N THR A 128 -4.25 8.64 -2.59
CA THR A 128 -4.23 10.11 -2.65
C THR A 128 -5.56 10.67 -3.13
N ASP A 129 -6.44 9.80 -3.64
CA ASP A 129 -7.72 10.15 -4.24
C ASP A 129 -8.86 9.95 -3.21
N LYS A 130 -9.68 10.98 -3.01
CA LYS A 130 -10.77 10.94 -2.02
C LYS A 130 -11.87 9.98 -2.46
N ASP A 131 -12.23 9.97 -3.73
CA ASP A 131 -13.35 9.16 -4.22
C ASP A 131 -12.98 7.67 -4.17
N ASP A 132 -11.76 7.34 -4.58
CA ASP A 132 -11.17 5.99 -4.45
C ASP A 132 -11.13 5.54 -2.98
N ALA A 133 -10.84 6.44 -2.05
CA ALA A 133 -10.84 6.12 -0.62
C ALA A 133 -12.24 5.74 -0.12
N PHE A 134 -13.27 6.52 -0.46
CA PHE A 134 -14.64 6.23 -0.03
C PHE A 134 -15.26 5.03 -0.75
N GLU A 135 -14.91 4.78 -2.01
CA GLU A 135 -15.32 3.58 -2.74
C GLU A 135 -14.80 2.32 -2.03
N VAL A 136 -13.51 2.30 -1.69
CA VAL A 136 -12.89 1.19 -0.96
C VAL A 136 -13.47 1.05 0.45
N ALA A 137 -13.73 2.16 1.14
CA ALA A 137 -14.32 2.15 2.48
C ALA A 137 -15.74 1.56 2.48
N LYS A 138 -16.59 1.97 1.51
CA LYS A 138 -17.93 1.41 1.32
C LYS A 138 -17.90 -0.08 1.03
N HIS A 139 -17.02 -0.50 0.11
CA HIS A 139 -16.86 -1.92 -0.18
C HIS A 139 -16.42 -2.73 1.04
N LEU A 140 -15.52 -2.19 1.88
CA LEU A 140 -15.13 -2.84 3.13
C LEU A 140 -16.26 -2.87 4.17
N ALA A 141 -17.01 -1.79 4.30
CA ALA A 141 -18.15 -1.67 5.21
C ALA A 141 -19.26 -2.65 4.88
N GLU A 142 -19.65 -2.77 3.60
CA GLU A 142 -20.66 -3.73 3.13
C GLU A 142 -20.24 -5.17 3.40
N VAL A 143 -18.96 -5.48 3.14
CA VAL A 143 -18.43 -6.82 3.21
C VAL A 143 -18.20 -7.29 4.65
N LEU A 144 -17.75 -6.39 5.52
CA LEU A 144 -17.51 -6.67 6.93
C LEU A 144 -18.72 -6.38 7.82
N GLN A 145 -19.76 -5.75 7.26
CA GLN A 145 -20.96 -5.28 7.98
C GLN A 145 -20.61 -4.34 9.15
N ILE A 146 -19.79 -3.33 8.86
CA ILE A 146 -19.29 -2.35 9.84
C ILE A 146 -19.59 -0.93 9.38
N ASP A 147 -19.59 0.01 10.33
CA ASP A 147 -19.83 1.43 10.04
C ASP A 147 -18.58 2.14 9.50
N ILE A 148 -18.80 3.25 8.79
CA ILE A 148 -17.74 4.10 8.25
C ILE A 148 -17.65 5.38 9.09
N LEU A 149 -16.45 5.67 9.59
CA LEU A 149 -16.12 6.94 10.22
C LEU A 149 -15.36 7.82 9.23
N ASP A 150 -16.02 8.86 8.70
CA ASP A 150 -15.38 9.93 7.95
C ASP A 150 -14.67 10.87 8.92
N ALA A 151 -13.35 10.81 8.95
CA ALA A 151 -12.46 11.72 9.66
C ALA A 151 -11.55 12.50 8.68
N THR A 152 -12.08 12.79 7.48
CA THR A 152 -11.37 13.60 6.47
C THR A 152 -11.53 15.11 6.68
N GLU A 153 -12.48 15.51 7.51
CA GLU A 153 -12.75 16.89 7.94
C GLU A 153 -12.36 17.08 9.42
N ASN A 154 -12.43 18.33 9.93
CA ASN A 154 -12.10 18.63 11.33
C ASN A 154 -13.05 17.93 12.32
N GLU A 155 -14.30 17.73 11.93
CA GLU A 155 -15.29 17.00 12.71
C GLU A 155 -15.53 15.65 12.06
N SER A 156 -15.35 14.58 12.83
CA SER A 156 -15.59 13.22 12.37
C SER A 156 -17.08 12.91 12.33
N LYS A 157 -17.54 12.27 11.25
CA LYS A 157 -18.96 11.95 11.00
C LYS A 157 -19.10 10.45 10.72
N TRP A 158 -20.11 9.82 11.31
CA TRP A 158 -20.50 8.46 10.99
C TRP A 158 -21.38 8.46 9.73
N LEU A 159 -21.12 7.54 8.81
CA LEU A 159 -21.83 7.35 7.54
C LEU A 159 -22.54 6.00 7.50
#